data_AF-A0A7C1BVA9-F1
#
_entry.id   AF-A0A7C1BVA9-F1
#
_cell.length_a   1.000
_cell.length_b   1.000
_cell.length_c   1.000
_cell.angle_alpha   90.00
_cell.angle_beta   90.00
_cell.angle_gamma   90.00
#
_symmetry.space_group_name_H-M   'P 1'
#
loop_
_entity.id
_entity.type
_entity.pdbx_description
1 polymer ?
#
loop_
_entity_poly.entity_id
_entity_poly.type
_entity_poly.pdbx_seq_one_letter_code
_entity_poly.pdbx_strand_id
1 'polypeptide(L)' 'MARFKEAEARIFKGVCMHCNARNPINATKCRKCGKVNKIRRKKKRRGAK' A
#
# COMPACT_ATOMS: atom_id res chain seq x y z
N MET A 1 14.19 5.30 14.68
CA MET A 1 14.33 4.31 13.59
C MET A 1 14.63 5.03 12.30
N ALA A 2 15.76 4.73 11.66
CA ALA A 2 16.14 5.34 10.38
C ALA A 2 15.08 4.96 9.32
N ARG A 3 14.35 5.96 8.82
CA ARG A 3 13.40 5.78 7.72
C ARG A 3 14.08 6.09 6.41
N PHE A 4 14.28 5.07 5.59
CA PHE A 4 14.78 5.23 4.23
C PHE A 4 13.61 5.49 3.28
N LYS A 5 13.40 6.77 2.92
CA LYS A 5 12.29 7.20 2.04
C LYS A 5 12.25 6.42 0.72
N GLU A 6 13.40 6.04 0.19
CA GLU A 6 13.56 5.29 -1.05
C GLU A 6 13.05 3.85 -0.93
N ALA A 7 13.36 3.18 0.18
CA ALA A 7 12.88 1.83 0.47
C ALA A 7 11.36 1.82 0.66
N GLU A 8 10.82 2.80 1.38
CA GLU A 8 9.38 2.93 1.61
C GLU A 8 8.60 3.09 0.28
N ALA A 9 9.15 3.84 -0.68
CA ALA A 9 8.53 4.01 -2.00
C ALA A 9 8.53 2.72 -2.84
N ARG A 10 9.54 1.86 -2.70
CA ARG A 10 9.65 0.59 -3.43
C ARG A 10 8.79 -0.52 -2.82
N ILE A 11 8.72 -0.59 -1.50
CA ILE A 11 8.04 -1.67 -0.75
C ILE A 11 6.53 -1.40 -0.67
N PHE A 12 6.11 -0.16 -0.38
CA PHE A 12 4.70 0.15 -0.11
C PHE A 12 3.91 0.56 -1.36
N LYS A 13 3.69 -0.42 -2.25
CA LYS A 13 2.92 -0.26 -3.50
C LYS A 13 1.43 -0.60 -3.37
N GLY A 14 1.03 -1.26 -2.28
CA GLY A 14 -0.35 -1.59 -1.97
C GLY A 14 -1.06 -0.45 -1.25
N VAL A 15 -2.35 -0.27 -1.50
CA VAL A 15 -3.20 0.71 -0.80
C VAL A 15 -4.37 -0.04 -0.18
N CYS A 16 -4.64 0.21 1.10
CA CYS A 16 -5.82 -0.32 1.76
C CYS A 16 -7.09 0.36 1.23
N MET A 17 -8.12 -0.40 0.89
CA MET A 17 -9.41 0.11 0.41
C MET A 17 -10.28 0.74 1.51
N HIS A 18 -9.89 0.63 2.78
CA HIS A 18 -10.66 1.14 3.91
C HIS A 18 -10.08 2.43 4.51
N CYS A 19 -8.77 2.47 4.73
CA CYS A 19 -8.09 3.60 5.39
C CYS A 19 -7.05 4.30 4.50
N ASN A 20 -6.94 3.90 3.22
CA ASN A 20 -6.00 4.42 2.23
C ASN A 20 -4.51 4.37 2.63
N ALA A 21 -4.15 3.65 3.71
CA ALA A 21 -2.76 3.46 4.12
C ALA A 21 -1.97 2.66 3.06
N ARG A 22 -0.68 3.02 2.89
CA ARG A 22 0.23 2.27 2.01
C ARG A 22 0.79 1.05 2.73
N ASN A 23 0.66 -0.12 2.12
CA ASN A 23 1.11 -1.39 2.66
C ASN A 23 1.97 -2.15 1.63
N PRO A 24 2.76 -3.13 2.09
CA PRO A 24 3.41 -4.09 1.19
C PRO A 24 2.36 -4.76 0.32
N ILE A 25 2.73 -5.12 -0.90
CA ILE A 25 1.80 -5.80 -1.81
C ILE A 25 1.48 -7.24 -1.35
N ASN A 26 2.40 -7.86 -0.63
CA ASN A 26 2.25 -9.21 -0.06
C ASN A 26 1.68 -9.19 1.37
N ALA A 27 1.25 -8.03 1.87
CA ALA A 27 0.70 -7.96 3.24
C ALA A 27 -0.72 -8.52 3.27
N THR A 28 -0.95 -9.48 4.18
CA THR A 28 -2.27 -10.07 4.44
C THR A 28 -3.18 -9.11 5.21
N LYS A 29 -2.61 -8.30 6.11
CA LYS A 29 -3.32 -7.32 6.95
C LYS A 29 -2.81 -5.90 6.78
N CYS A 30 -3.72 -4.94 6.86
CA CYS A 30 -3.36 -3.52 6.85
C CYS A 30 -2.67 -3.13 8.17
N ARG A 31 -1.49 -2.51 8.10
CA ARG A 31 -0.73 -2.07 9.29
C ARG A 31 -1.42 -0.99 10.13
N LYS A 32 -2.36 -0.25 9.54
CA LYS A 32 -3.03 0.89 10.21
C LYS A 32 -4.41 0.53 10.75
N CYS A 33 -5.22 -0.21 9.98
CA CYS A 33 -6.61 -0.53 10.37
C CYS A 33 -6.86 -2.01 10.67
N GLY A 34 -5.85 -2.88 10.55
CA GLY A 34 -5.97 -4.31 10.83
C GLY A 34 -6.80 -5.12 9.82
N LYS A 35 -7.55 -4.49 8.91
CA LYS A 35 -8.39 -5.22 7.95
C LYS A 35 -7.57 -6.14 7.04
N VAL A 36 -7.98 -7.40 7.01
CA VAL A 36 -7.42 -8.49 6.19
C VAL A 36 -7.95 -8.41 4.76
N ASN A 37 -7.11 -8.76 3.78
CA ASN A 37 -7.48 -8.90 2.35
C ASN A 37 -8.14 -7.67 1.71
N LYS A 38 -7.89 -6.46 2.25
CA LYS A 38 -8.36 -5.19 1.70
C LYS A 38 -7.26 -4.37 1.04
N ILE A 39 -6.12 -4.98 0.70
CA ILE A 39 -4.97 -4.30 0.09
C ILE A 39 -5.00 -4.54 -1.42
N ARG A 40 -5.05 -3.47 -2.20
CA ARG A 40 -5.00 -3.52 -3.66
C ARG A 40 -3.74 -2.85 -4.19
N ARG A 41 -3.26 -3.28 -5.36
CA ARG A 41 -2.18 -2.60 -6.06
C ARG A 41 -2.65 -1.24 -6.58
N LYS A 42 -1.86 -0.17 -6.35
CA LYS A 42 -2.13 1.12 -6.98
C LYS A 42 -1.88 1.00 -8.50
N LYS A 43 -2.85 1.39 -9.33
CA LYS A 43 -2.68 1.43 -10.79
C LYS A 43 -1.58 2.43 -11.16
N LYS A 44 -0.68 2.03 -12.06
CA LYS A 44 0.48 2.84 -12.50
C LYS A 44 0.07 3.97 -13.47
N ARG A 45 -1.11 3.88 -14.08
CA ARG A 45 -1.70 4.86 -14.99
C ARG A 45 -3.17 5.05 -14.60
N ARG A 46 -3.66 6.29 -14.49
CA ARG A 46 -5.09 6.56 -14.63
C ARG A 46 -5.39 6.28 -16.10
N GLY A 47 -6.39 5.46 -16.40
CA GLY A 47 -6.79 5.24 -17.79
C GLY A 47 -7.01 6.62 -18.41
N ALA A 48 -6.26 6.93 -19.47
CA ALA A 48 -6.57 8.07 -20.30
C ALA A 48 -8.02 7.86 -20.74
N LYS A 49 -8.89 8.82 -20.41
CA LYS A 49 -10.21 8.92 -21.01
C LYS A 49 -10.04 9.55 -22.38
#